data_AF-X7E309-F1
#
_entry.id   AF-X7E309-F1
#
_cell.length_a   1.000
_cell.length_b   1.000
_cell.length_c   1.000
_cell.angle_alpha   90.00
_cell.angle_beta   90.00
_cell.angle_gamma   90.00
#
_symmetry.space_group_name_H-M   'P 1'
#
loop_
_entity.id
_entity.type
_entity.pdbx_description
1 polymer ?
#
loop_
_entity_poly.entity_id
_entity_poly.type
_entity_poly.pdbx_seq_one_letter_code
_entity_poly.pdbx_strand_id
1 'polypeptide(L)'
;MRVTNNLIYGQSSRAISQANEKILNAQEKISSQTDIVKPSDNPVGASQVLMYQGNTHQLKLFDESIKMAVGNLEYQEVALDSINGFMDDVRTLFIQAQNDINTQEDINAIVQEIELITESMAELMNTRSADGSYVFSGTDTQGPPFAISSQGRYEWVGNEGQKYAQISEDMRIPVTDSGKKLFQDIWTNRSFSSDLLAGDVTLTAKVKNQGDFDQFMEDNYDPENPSENNYLLTTFPINIDLESVEGFISDSSFTNSNDKADQDRRRAFDGEPGTYSITNSAGEVVSSGDYTAGKPISLGGMSFLVRGEPGAVVDISLDKPRRDNVLNEINDTLAILGDRDSTHEEREQSFFDATTSINNAQQMIREGRSSVGARLNILQDREDFSSANQLSNAVAQDRIGGLDVAAAATELAMKEAALSASQKVFSRISNLSLFNQM
;
A
#
# COMPACT_ATOMS: atom_id res chain seq x y z
N MET A 1 37.54 -44.24 76.52
CA MET A 1 36.87 -45.07 75.49
C MET A 1 35.46 -44.58 75.14
N ARG A 2 34.58 -44.19 76.09
CA ARG A 2 33.21 -43.68 75.77
C ARG A 2 33.17 -42.40 74.91
N VAL A 3 34.10 -41.47 75.12
CA VAL A 3 34.17 -40.21 74.35
C VAL A 3 34.63 -40.46 72.91
N THR A 4 35.59 -41.38 72.72
CA THR A 4 36.15 -41.74 71.40
C THR A 4 35.15 -42.52 70.53
N ASN A 5 34.34 -43.41 71.11
CA ASN A 5 33.30 -44.14 70.35
C ASN A 5 32.16 -43.23 69.88
N ASN A 6 31.70 -42.30 70.72
CA ASN A 6 30.68 -41.33 70.34
C ASN A 6 31.19 -40.35 69.27
N LEU A 7 32.48 -39.99 69.35
CA LEU A 7 33.15 -39.16 68.35
C LEU A 7 33.24 -39.88 66.98
N ILE A 8 33.67 -41.14 66.96
CA ILE A 8 33.79 -41.95 65.71
C ILE A 8 32.42 -42.18 65.07
N TYR A 9 31.41 -42.52 65.87
CA TYR A 9 30.05 -42.73 65.36
C TYR A 9 29.45 -41.43 64.80
N GLY A 10 29.59 -40.31 65.53
CA GLY A 10 29.14 -39.00 65.08
C GLY A 10 29.90 -38.48 63.86
N GLN A 11 31.19 -38.80 63.72
CA GLN A 11 31.99 -38.47 62.54
C GLN A 11 31.56 -39.30 61.32
N SER A 12 31.33 -40.60 61.49
CA SER A 12 30.89 -41.47 60.40
C SER A 12 29.47 -41.17 59.95
N SER A 13 28.55 -40.85 60.86
CA SER A 13 27.20 -40.42 60.51
C SER A 13 27.22 -39.12 59.70
N ARG A 14 28.02 -38.12 60.13
CA ARG A 14 28.24 -36.89 59.36
C ARG A 14 28.84 -37.16 57.98
N ALA A 15 29.82 -38.05 57.89
CA ALA A 15 30.43 -38.43 56.62
C ALA A 15 29.43 -39.11 55.67
N ILE A 16 28.56 -39.99 56.18
CA ILE A 16 27.49 -40.65 55.40
C ILE A 16 26.47 -39.61 54.93
N SER A 17 26.02 -38.70 55.81
CA SER A 17 25.10 -37.62 55.43
C SER A 17 25.70 -36.71 54.35
N GLN A 18 26.98 -36.31 54.49
CA GLN A 18 27.69 -35.53 53.47
C GLN A 18 27.86 -36.30 52.15
N ALA A 19 28.07 -37.62 52.20
CA ALA A 19 28.17 -38.44 51.00
C ALA A 19 26.82 -38.56 50.28
N ASN A 20 25.72 -38.73 51.01
CA ASN A 20 24.37 -38.70 50.45
C ASN A 20 24.07 -37.34 49.78
N GLU A 21 24.42 -36.23 50.42
CA GLU A 21 24.25 -34.89 49.85
C GLU A 21 25.05 -34.71 48.55
N LYS A 22 26.29 -35.21 48.49
CA LYS A 22 27.11 -35.18 47.27
C LYS A 22 26.53 -36.02 46.13
N ILE A 23 25.91 -37.15 46.44
CA ILE A 23 25.23 -38.00 45.45
C ILE A 23 23.99 -37.29 44.91
N LEU A 24 23.15 -36.74 45.80
CA LEU A 24 21.96 -36.00 45.39
C LEU A 24 22.32 -34.81 44.50
N ASN A 25 23.32 -34.02 44.86
CA ASN A 25 23.80 -32.92 44.02
C ASN A 25 24.35 -33.40 42.67
N ALA A 26 25.08 -34.53 42.63
CA ALA A 26 25.57 -35.10 41.37
C ALA A 26 24.42 -35.61 40.47
N GLN A 27 23.39 -36.23 41.06
CA GLN A 27 22.18 -36.63 40.34
C GLN A 27 21.41 -35.41 39.81
N GLU A 28 21.31 -34.34 40.60
CA GLU A 28 20.66 -33.09 40.21
C GLU A 28 21.37 -32.43 39.01
N LYS A 29 22.72 -32.36 39.04
CA LYS A 29 23.55 -31.88 37.92
C LYS A 29 23.37 -32.73 36.67
N ILE A 30 23.42 -34.07 36.78
CA ILE A 30 23.23 -34.98 35.65
C ILE A 30 21.82 -34.84 35.05
N SER A 31 20.79 -34.75 35.90
CA SER A 31 19.41 -34.60 35.44
C SER A 31 19.16 -33.27 34.75
N SER A 32 19.80 -32.19 35.22
CA SER A 32 19.69 -30.84 34.64
C SER A 32 20.68 -30.58 33.52
N GLN A 33 21.63 -31.50 33.28
CA GLN A 33 22.71 -31.41 32.30
C GLN A 33 23.58 -30.15 32.46
N THR A 34 23.64 -29.59 33.67
CA THR A 34 24.43 -28.39 33.95
C THR A 34 25.25 -28.55 35.23
N ASP A 35 26.44 -27.97 35.21
CA ASP A 35 27.32 -27.86 36.36
C ASP A 35 26.92 -26.73 37.33
N ILE A 36 25.99 -25.86 36.92
CA ILE A 36 25.50 -24.72 37.71
C ILE A 36 23.99 -24.90 37.94
N VAL A 37 23.62 -25.68 38.95
CA VAL A 37 22.21 -25.88 39.31
C VAL A 37 21.75 -24.80 40.28
N LYS A 38 22.61 -24.46 41.24
CA LYS A 38 22.35 -23.45 42.27
C LYS A 38 23.35 -22.30 42.10
N PRO A 39 22.97 -21.04 42.41
CA PRO A 39 23.92 -19.93 42.41
C PRO A 39 25.12 -20.14 43.34
N SER A 40 25.00 -21.00 44.36
CA SER A 40 26.09 -21.37 45.25
C SER A 40 27.17 -22.24 44.59
N ASP A 41 26.86 -22.95 43.49
CA ASP A 41 27.79 -23.87 42.83
C ASP A 41 28.90 -23.10 42.10
N ASN A 42 28.51 -22.00 41.43
CA ASN A 42 29.42 -21.04 40.81
C ASN A 42 28.72 -19.67 40.73
N PRO A 43 28.91 -18.76 41.68
CA PRO A 43 28.18 -17.48 41.71
C PRO A 43 28.50 -16.58 40.51
N VAL A 44 29.74 -16.62 40.00
CA VAL A 44 30.14 -15.83 38.83
C VAL A 44 29.52 -16.41 37.55
N GLY A 45 29.63 -17.73 37.36
CA GLY A 45 29.04 -18.42 36.22
C GLY A 45 27.50 -18.32 36.22
N ALA A 46 26.88 -18.45 37.39
CA ALA A 46 25.44 -18.27 37.55
C ALA A 46 24.99 -16.86 37.12
N SER A 47 25.72 -15.80 37.51
CA SER A 47 25.44 -14.44 37.08
C SER A 47 25.55 -14.26 35.56
N GLN A 48 26.55 -14.88 34.93
CA GLN A 48 26.72 -14.80 33.48
C GLN A 48 25.63 -15.58 32.73
N VAL A 49 25.28 -16.79 33.20
CA VAL A 49 24.17 -17.58 32.64
C VAL A 49 22.86 -16.78 32.69
N LEU A 50 22.56 -16.15 33.83
CA LEU A 50 21.36 -15.30 33.98
C LEU A 50 21.37 -14.10 33.02
N MET A 51 22.52 -13.46 32.81
CA MET A 51 22.66 -12.38 31.82
C MET A 51 22.34 -12.88 30.40
N TYR A 52 22.93 -13.99 29.97
CA TYR A 52 22.63 -14.58 28.66
C TYR A 52 21.17 -15.03 28.53
N GLN A 53 20.58 -15.55 29.60
CA GLN A 53 19.15 -15.91 29.62
C GLN A 53 18.27 -14.67 29.44
N GLY A 54 18.60 -13.56 30.12
CA GLY A 54 17.94 -12.27 29.94
C GLY A 54 18.01 -11.77 28.50
N ASN A 55 19.21 -11.77 27.92
CA ASN A 55 19.42 -11.37 26.53
C ASN A 55 18.62 -12.26 25.55
N THR A 56 18.64 -13.58 25.74
CA THR A 56 17.86 -14.52 24.92
C THR A 56 16.36 -14.31 25.07
N HIS A 57 15.87 -13.99 26.27
CA HIS A 57 14.46 -13.68 26.48
C HIS A 57 14.04 -12.41 25.72
N GLN A 58 14.87 -11.37 25.77
CA GLN A 58 14.62 -10.13 25.05
C GLN A 58 14.62 -10.34 23.53
N LEU A 59 15.56 -11.12 23.00
CA LEU A 59 15.58 -11.51 21.58
C LEU A 59 14.29 -12.22 21.18
N LYS A 60 13.79 -13.16 21.99
CA LYS A 60 12.51 -13.84 21.72
C LYS A 60 11.32 -12.89 21.70
N LEU A 61 11.29 -11.87 22.56
CA LEU A 61 10.23 -10.85 22.51
C LEU A 61 10.27 -10.06 21.20
N PHE A 62 11.47 -9.73 20.71
CA PHE A 62 11.63 -9.10 19.40
C PHE A 62 11.22 -10.05 18.26
N ASP A 63 11.58 -11.33 18.31
CA ASP A 63 11.17 -12.32 17.30
C ASP A 63 9.65 -12.41 17.16
N GLU A 64 8.91 -12.43 18.29
CA GLU A 64 7.44 -12.44 18.24
C GLU A 64 6.90 -11.14 17.61
N SER A 65 7.51 -9.99 17.91
CA SER A 65 7.16 -8.73 17.25
C SER A 65 7.51 -8.73 15.76
N ILE A 66 8.64 -9.34 15.36
CA ILE A 66 9.07 -9.49 13.96
C ILE A 66 8.08 -10.37 13.21
N LYS A 67 7.68 -11.52 13.76
CA LYS A 67 6.70 -12.42 13.13
C LYS A 67 5.36 -11.74 12.90
N MET A 68 4.87 -10.97 13.86
CA MET A 68 3.63 -10.19 13.69
C MET A 68 3.79 -9.12 12.60
N ALA A 69 4.95 -8.44 12.55
CA ALA A 69 5.25 -7.46 11.53
C ALA A 69 5.30 -8.08 10.13
N VAL A 70 6.00 -9.21 9.97
CA VAL A 70 6.09 -9.98 8.72
C VAL A 70 4.69 -10.35 8.24
N GLY A 71 3.88 -10.98 9.11
CA GLY A 71 2.52 -11.37 8.75
C GLY A 71 1.68 -10.18 8.24
N ASN A 72 1.70 -9.04 8.93
CA ASN A 72 0.96 -7.85 8.51
C ASN A 72 1.43 -7.32 7.14
N LEU A 73 2.75 -7.24 6.93
CA LEU A 73 3.34 -6.78 5.67
C LEU A 73 3.07 -7.75 4.51
N GLU A 74 3.04 -9.06 4.76
CA GLU A 74 2.67 -10.06 3.76
C GLU A 74 1.20 -9.93 3.33
N TYR A 75 0.27 -9.72 4.27
CA TYR A 75 -1.14 -9.44 3.93
C TYR A 75 -1.28 -8.17 3.08
N GLN A 76 -0.51 -7.13 3.39
CA GLN A 76 -0.48 -5.92 2.56
C GLN A 76 0.05 -6.21 1.15
N GLU A 77 1.17 -6.92 1.03
CA GLU A 77 1.77 -7.24 -0.26
C GLU A 77 0.82 -8.05 -1.16
N VAL A 78 0.17 -9.08 -0.60
CA VAL A 78 -0.81 -9.90 -1.34
C VAL A 78 -2.02 -9.07 -1.78
N ALA A 79 -2.54 -8.20 -0.91
CA ALA A 79 -3.67 -7.33 -1.25
C ALA A 79 -3.29 -6.32 -2.35
N LEU A 80 -2.12 -5.70 -2.25
CA LEU A 80 -1.62 -4.75 -3.25
C LEU A 80 -1.35 -5.40 -4.61
N ASP A 81 -0.78 -6.61 -4.62
CA ASP A 81 -0.55 -7.39 -5.85
C ASP A 81 -1.88 -7.78 -6.51
N SER A 82 -2.86 -8.24 -5.72
CA SER A 82 -4.18 -8.61 -6.24
C SER A 82 -4.95 -7.42 -6.79
N ILE A 83 -4.93 -6.26 -6.12
CA ILE A 83 -5.54 -5.02 -6.63
C ILE A 83 -4.86 -4.61 -7.95
N ASN A 84 -3.54 -4.76 -8.06
CA ASN A 84 -2.82 -4.42 -9.29
C ASN A 84 -3.29 -5.28 -10.48
N GLY A 85 -3.47 -6.60 -10.27
CA GLY A 85 -4.02 -7.51 -11.27
C GLY A 85 -5.46 -7.16 -11.66
N PHE A 86 -6.32 -6.86 -10.67
CA PHE A 86 -7.69 -6.42 -10.93
C PHE A 86 -7.75 -5.13 -11.75
N MET A 87 -6.84 -4.18 -11.51
CA MET A 87 -6.74 -2.97 -12.35
C MET A 87 -6.37 -3.28 -13.81
N ASP A 88 -5.52 -4.28 -14.05
CA ASP A 88 -5.19 -4.73 -15.41
C ASP A 88 -6.39 -5.41 -16.09
N ASP A 89 -7.17 -6.18 -15.33
CA ASP A 89 -8.41 -6.81 -15.81
C ASP A 89 -9.47 -5.74 -16.17
N VAL A 90 -9.69 -4.77 -15.28
CA VAL A 90 -10.60 -3.64 -15.54
C VAL A 90 -10.20 -2.89 -16.80
N ARG A 91 -8.91 -2.60 -16.99
CA ARG A 91 -8.41 -1.94 -18.20
C ARG A 91 -8.68 -2.76 -19.45
N THR A 92 -8.51 -4.08 -19.38
CA THR A 92 -8.79 -4.99 -20.51
C THR A 92 -10.27 -4.99 -20.87
N LEU A 93 -11.15 -5.06 -19.86
CA LEU A 93 -12.60 -5.02 -20.05
C LEU A 93 -13.06 -3.66 -20.58
N PHE A 94 -12.46 -2.57 -20.14
CA PHE A 94 -12.73 -1.25 -20.70
C PHE A 94 -12.31 -1.12 -22.17
N ILE A 95 -11.15 -1.68 -22.56
CA ILE A 95 -10.74 -1.76 -23.98
C ILE A 95 -11.74 -2.61 -24.77
N GLN A 96 -12.22 -3.70 -24.16
CA GLN A 96 -13.25 -4.53 -24.78
C GLN A 96 -14.54 -3.74 -25.00
N ALA A 97 -15.00 -2.98 -24.00
CA ALA A 97 -16.22 -2.17 -24.05
C ALA A 97 -16.16 -1.07 -25.12
N GLN A 98 -14.97 -0.51 -25.39
CA GLN A 98 -14.76 0.50 -26.43
C GLN A 98 -14.93 0.01 -27.87
N ASN A 99 -15.01 -1.31 -28.12
CA ASN A 99 -15.21 -1.79 -29.47
C ASN A 99 -16.60 -1.41 -29.99
N ASP A 100 -16.66 -0.62 -31.07
CA ASP A 100 -17.91 -0.13 -31.70
C ASP A 100 -18.86 -1.24 -32.19
N ILE A 101 -18.39 -2.49 -32.26
CA ILE A 101 -19.21 -3.65 -32.64
C ILE A 101 -20.11 -4.15 -31.49
N ASN A 102 -19.81 -3.77 -30.24
CA ASN A 102 -20.58 -4.22 -29.08
C ASN A 102 -21.98 -3.60 -29.09
N THR A 103 -22.97 -4.41 -28.77
CA THR A 103 -24.30 -3.91 -28.45
C THR A 103 -24.35 -3.38 -27.02
N GLN A 104 -25.40 -2.62 -26.67
CA GLN A 104 -25.59 -2.20 -25.28
C GLN A 104 -25.77 -3.38 -24.31
N GLU A 105 -26.33 -4.50 -24.78
CA GLU A 105 -26.44 -5.70 -23.96
C GLU A 105 -25.05 -6.29 -23.63
N ASP A 106 -24.14 -6.28 -24.61
CA ASP A 106 -22.75 -6.69 -24.41
C ASP A 106 -22.02 -5.75 -23.45
N ILE A 107 -22.19 -4.43 -23.61
CA ILE A 107 -21.59 -3.41 -22.73
C ILE A 107 -22.11 -3.58 -21.30
N ASN A 108 -23.41 -3.79 -21.11
CA ASN A 108 -24.00 -3.98 -19.79
C ASN A 108 -23.47 -5.25 -19.09
N ALA A 109 -23.17 -6.31 -19.85
CA ALA A 109 -22.54 -7.50 -19.30
C ALA A 109 -21.09 -7.22 -18.84
N ILE A 110 -20.33 -6.47 -19.64
CA ILE A 110 -18.97 -6.02 -19.26
C ILE A 110 -19.02 -5.11 -18.03
N VAL A 111 -19.97 -4.17 -17.97
CA VAL A 111 -20.17 -3.29 -16.81
C VAL A 111 -20.37 -4.10 -15.53
N GLN A 112 -21.26 -5.11 -15.55
CA GLN A 112 -21.48 -5.98 -14.39
C GLN A 112 -20.22 -6.75 -13.97
N GLU A 113 -19.39 -7.18 -14.93
CA GLU A 113 -18.12 -7.84 -14.62
C GLU A 113 -17.14 -6.88 -13.92
N ILE A 114 -17.02 -5.64 -14.42
CA ILE A 114 -16.16 -4.63 -13.81
C ILE A 114 -16.70 -4.20 -12.44
N GLU A 115 -18.02 -4.14 -12.24
CA GLU A 115 -18.64 -3.88 -10.92
C GLU A 115 -18.19 -4.92 -9.89
N LEU A 116 -18.24 -6.21 -10.23
CA LEU A 116 -17.79 -7.30 -9.35
C LEU A 116 -16.28 -7.22 -9.03
N ILE A 117 -15.47 -6.86 -10.02
CA ILE A 117 -14.03 -6.64 -9.81
C ILE A 117 -13.80 -5.42 -8.90
N THR A 118 -14.59 -4.36 -9.06
CA THR A 118 -14.52 -3.15 -8.24
C THR A 118 -14.92 -3.41 -6.79
N GLU A 119 -15.97 -4.21 -6.57
CA GLU A 119 -16.34 -4.70 -5.24
C GLU A 119 -15.21 -5.53 -4.61
N SER A 120 -14.61 -6.45 -5.37
CA SER A 120 -13.47 -7.26 -4.92
C SER A 120 -12.26 -6.39 -4.55
N MET A 121 -11.97 -5.34 -5.33
CA MET A 121 -10.93 -4.37 -4.99
C MET A 121 -11.25 -3.61 -3.69
N ALA A 122 -12.51 -3.20 -3.49
CA ALA A 122 -12.94 -2.53 -2.26
C ALA A 122 -12.79 -3.43 -1.02
N GLU A 123 -13.06 -4.73 -1.16
CA GLU A 123 -12.81 -5.72 -0.11
C GLU A 123 -11.31 -5.83 0.22
N LEU A 124 -10.45 -5.86 -0.81
CA LEU A 124 -8.99 -5.89 -0.62
C LEU A 124 -8.46 -4.59 0.01
N MET A 125 -9.02 -3.43 -0.34
CA MET A 125 -8.70 -2.15 0.33
C MET A 125 -9.06 -2.16 1.83
N ASN A 126 -9.98 -3.05 2.21
CA ASN A 126 -10.40 -3.33 3.58
C ASN A 126 -9.79 -4.65 4.12
N THR A 127 -8.63 -5.09 3.62
CA THR A 127 -7.94 -6.31 4.08
C THR A 127 -7.64 -6.25 5.58
N ARG A 128 -7.77 -7.41 6.24
CA ARG A 128 -7.47 -7.62 7.67
C ARG A 128 -6.29 -8.56 7.84
N SER A 129 -5.46 -8.30 8.84
CA SER A 129 -4.40 -9.20 9.30
C SER A 129 -4.93 -10.32 10.18
N ALA A 130 -4.06 -11.25 10.57
CA ALA A 130 -4.40 -12.43 11.38
C ALA A 130 -5.01 -12.11 12.76
N ASP A 131 -4.70 -10.93 13.31
CA ASP A 131 -5.27 -10.41 14.57
C ASP A 131 -6.64 -9.70 14.37
N GLY A 132 -7.14 -9.64 13.13
CA GLY A 132 -8.38 -8.98 12.76
C GLY A 132 -8.27 -7.47 12.53
N SER A 133 -7.07 -6.90 12.67
CA SER A 133 -6.78 -5.48 12.43
C SER A 133 -6.78 -5.13 10.94
N TYR A 134 -7.28 -3.97 10.56
CA TYR A 134 -7.22 -3.50 9.16
C TYR A 134 -5.83 -3.01 8.77
N VAL A 135 -5.25 -3.56 7.69
CA VAL A 135 -3.84 -3.33 7.32
C VAL A 135 -3.58 -1.98 6.63
N PHE A 136 -4.63 -1.37 6.06
CA PHE A 136 -4.56 -0.09 5.36
C PHE A 136 -5.19 1.08 6.13
N SER A 137 -5.51 0.91 7.42
CA SER A 137 -6.25 1.88 8.24
C SER A 137 -5.37 2.90 8.99
N GLY A 138 -4.05 2.79 8.86
CA GLY A 138 -3.11 3.53 9.67
C GLY A 138 -3.11 3.06 11.13
N THR A 139 -3.35 3.96 12.08
CA THR A 139 -3.36 3.60 13.51
C THR A 139 -4.72 3.14 14.05
N ASP A 140 -5.82 3.48 13.37
CA ASP A 140 -7.18 3.09 13.77
C ASP A 140 -7.57 1.75 13.14
N THR A 141 -7.04 0.66 13.69
CA THR A 141 -7.15 -0.67 13.06
C THR A 141 -8.43 -1.43 13.33
N GLN A 142 -9.40 -0.83 14.03
CA GLN A 142 -10.66 -1.50 14.39
C GLN A 142 -11.80 -1.20 13.41
N GLY A 143 -11.75 -0.06 12.71
CA GLY A 143 -12.71 0.33 11.70
C GLY A 143 -12.24 0.04 10.27
N PRO A 144 -13.16 -0.23 9.33
CA PRO A 144 -12.81 -0.36 7.92
C PRO A 144 -12.18 0.95 7.41
N PRO A 145 -11.03 0.93 6.71
CA PRO A 145 -10.40 2.13 6.18
C PRO A 145 -11.21 2.84 5.09
N PHE A 146 -12.02 2.09 4.33
CA PHE A 146 -12.83 2.62 3.23
C PHE A 146 -14.30 2.31 3.44
N ALA A 147 -15.13 3.33 3.34
CA ALA A 147 -16.58 3.26 3.46
C ALA A 147 -17.25 3.88 2.24
N ILE A 148 -18.49 3.49 1.97
CA ILE A 148 -19.32 4.09 0.92
C ILE A 148 -20.13 5.23 1.56
N SER A 149 -20.04 6.42 0.96
CA SER A 149 -20.79 7.60 1.39
C SER A 149 -22.28 7.48 1.03
N SER A 150 -23.12 8.38 1.55
CA SER A 150 -24.54 8.42 1.18
C SER A 150 -24.79 8.67 -0.31
N GLN A 151 -23.76 9.11 -1.05
CA GLN A 151 -23.80 9.34 -2.49
C GLN A 151 -23.29 8.14 -3.30
N GLY A 152 -22.98 7.01 -2.65
CA GLY A 152 -22.48 5.81 -3.33
C GLY A 152 -20.99 5.85 -3.69
N ARG A 153 -20.23 6.82 -3.15
CA ARG A 153 -18.80 6.99 -3.46
C ARG A 153 -17.91 6.43 -2.35
N TYR A 154 -16.78 5.85 -2.71
CA TYR A 154 -15.77 5.38 -1.78
C TYR A 154 -15.04 6.57 -1.13
N GLU A 155 -15.00 6.55 0.20
CA GLU A 155 -14.36 7.57 1.03
C GLU A 155 -13.41 6.93 2.05
N TRP A 156 -12.31 7.62 2.28
CA TRP A 156 -11.34 7.28 3.31
C TRP A 156 -11.83 7.73 4.69
N VAL A 157 -11.90 6.79 5.63
CA VAL A 157 -12.34 7.04 7.02
C VAL A 157 -11.26 6.71 8.07
N GLY A 158 -10.11 6.19 7.66
CA GLY A 158 -8.97 5.90 8.53
C GLY A 158 -8.12 7.13 8.89
N ASN A 159 -6.90 6.90 9.39
CA ASN A 159 -5.93 7.98 9.62
C ASN A 159 -4.56 7.74 8.95
N GLU A 160 -3.80 8.82 8.77
CA GLU A 160 -2.49 8.79 8.10
C GLU A 160 -1.33 8.32 9.01
N GLY A 161 -1.63 7.97 10.26
CA GLY A 161 -0.62 7.46 11.19
C GLY A 161 -0.15 6.06 10.81
N GLN A 162 1.00 5.66 11.33
CA GLN A 162 1.52 4.29 11.18
C GLN A 162 1.72 3.64 12.55
N LYS A 163 1.39 2.35 12.66
CA LYS A 163 1.80 1.51 13.78
C LYS A 163 3.21 1.00 13.57
N TYR A 164 3.93 0.82 14.68
CA TYR A 164 5.32 0.39 14.67
C TYR A 164 5.51 -0.88 15.50
N ALA A 165 6.28 -1.83 14.97
CA ALA A 165 6.80 -2.98 15.70
C ALA A 165 8.22 -2.67 16.20
N GLN A 166 8.52 -2.99 17.46
CA GLN A 166 9.86 -2.89 18.03
C GLN A 166 10.62 -4.19 17.74
N ILE A 167 11.70 -4.11 16.99
CA ILE A 167 12.42 -5.29 16.44
C ILE A 167 13.87 -5.41 16.93
N SER A 168 14.34 -4.41 17.65
CA SER A 168 15.55 -4.43 18.49
C SER A 168 15.40 -3.39 19.60
N GLU A 169 16.41 -3.15 20.43
CA GLU A 169 16.34 -2.09 21.46
C GLU A 169 16.20 -0.68 20.86
N ASP A 170 16.85 -0.46 19.71
CA ASP A 170 17.02 0.83 19.06
C ASP A 170 16.23 0.98 17.75
N MET A 171 15.60 -0.09 17.26
CA MET A 171 14.95 -0.11 15.96
C MET A 171 13.47 -0.45 16.03
N ARG A 172 12.69 0.33 15.29
CA ARG A 172 11.26 0.13 15.04
C ARG A 172 11.00 0.14 13.55
N ILE A 173 10.01 -0.62 13.12
CA ILE A 173 9.58 -0.65 11.72
C ILE A 173 8.08 -0.39 11.62
N PRO A 174 7.61 0.42 10.65
CA PRO A 174 6.20 0.59 10.40
C PRO A 174 5.59 -0.70 9.86
N VAL A 175 4.45 -1.11 10.42
CA VAL A 175 3.73 -2.37 10.09
C VAL A 175 2.35 -2.15 9.48
N THR A 176 1.99 -0.89 9.28
CA THR A 176 0.75 -0.47 8.62
C THR A 176 1.07 0.68 7.67
N ASP A 177 0.33 0.78 6.59
CA ASP A 177 0.37 1.92 5.68
C ASP A 177 -1.00 2.58 5.62
N SER A 178 -1.02 3.87 5.31
CA SER A 178 -2.28 4.58 5.13
C SER A 178 -2.80 4.30 3.72
N GLY A 179 -3.98 3.69 3.65
CA GLY A 179 -4.69 3.49 2.38
C GLY A 179 -5.00 4.79 1.65
N LYS A 180 -5.05 5.93 2.35
CA LYS A 180 -5.28 7.24 1.73
C LYS A 180 -4.27 7.52 0.61
N LYS A 181 -2.97 7.40 0.89
CA LYS A 181 -1.92 7.64 -0.11
C LYS A 181 -1.96 6.62 -1.25
N LEU A 182 -2.35 5.38 -0.95
CA LEU A 182 -2.31 4.27 -1.90
C LEU A 182 -3.50 4.25 -2.86
N PHE A 183 -4.68 4.70 -2.41
CA PHE A 183 -5.93 4.50 -3.15
C PHE A 183 -6.84 5.73 -3.23
N GLN A 184 -6.80 6.68 -2.28
CA GLN A 184 -7.70 7.84 -2.22
C GLN A 184 -7.10 9.12 -2.81
N ASP A 185 -5.81 9.34 -2.59
CA ASP A 185 -5.10 10.54 -3.02
C ASP A 185 -4.50 10.33 -4.42
N ILE A 186 -5.26 9.71 -5.32
CA ILE A 186 -4.83 9.44 -6.69
C ILE A 186 -5.20 10.63 -7.55
N TRP A 187 -4.21 11.18 -8.25
CA TRP A 187 -4.45 12.23 -9.23
C TRP A 187 -5.35 11.68 -10.33
N THR A 188 -6.48 12.34 -10.55
CA THR A 188 -7.36 12.03 -11.68
C THR A 188 -6.84 12.70 -12.92
N ASN A 189 -7.43 12.36 -14.07
CA ASN A 189 -7.10 13.06 -15.29
C ASN A 189 -7.43 14.55 -15.17
N ARG A 190 -6.57 15.40 -15.75
CA ARG A 190 -6.80 16.85 -15.77
C ARG A 190 -7.83 17.15 -16.86
N SER A 191 -8.77 18.03 -16.55
CA SER A 191 -9.86 18.44 -17.45
C SER A 191 -9.98 19.96 -17.52
N PHE A 192 -10.85 20.40 -18.43
CA PHE A 192 -11.30 21.79 -18.52
C PHE A 192 -12.80 21.80 -18.81
N SER A 193 -13.45 22.89 -18.43
CA SER A 193 -14.84 23.18 -18.75
C SER A 193 -14.90 24.20 -19.89
N SER A 194 -15.90 24.08 -20.77
CA SER A 194 -16.13 25.07 -21.81
C SER A 194 -17.61 25.33 -22.03
N ASP A 195 -17.98 26.61 -22.09
CA ASP A 195 -19.36 27.05 -22.25
C ASP A 195 -19.50 28.04 -23.40
N LEU A 196 -20.55 27.88 -24.21
CA LEU A 196 -20.89 28.83 -25.25
C LEU A 196 -21.61 30.05 -24.65
N LEU A 197 -20.96 31.21 -24.66
CA LEU A 197 -21.52 32.46 -24.13
C LEU A 197 -22.36 33.22 -25.17
N ALA A 198 -21.96 33.18 -26.44
CA ALA A 198 -22.65 33.85 -27.53
C ALA A 198 -22.39 33.16 -28.88
N GLY A 199 -23.30 33.34 -29.83
CA GLY A 199 -23.24 32.77 -31.18
C GLY A 199 -24.18 31.58 -31.38
N ASP A 200 -24.65 31.39 -32.61
CA ASP A 200 -25.46 30.23 -33.00
C ASP A 200 -24.54 29.16 -33.61
N VAL A 201 -23.79 28.48 -32.73
CA VAL A 201 -22.82 27.46 -33.13
C VAL A 201 -22.99 26.20 -32.29
N THR A 202 -22.65 25.05 -32.87
CA THR A 202 -22.44 23.83 -32.09
C THR A 202 -20.98 23.79 -31.66
N LEU A 203 -20.74 23.66 -30.34
CA LEU A 203 -19.42 23.50 -29.75
C LEU A 203 -19.20 22.06 -29.32
N THR A 204 -18.06 21.50 -29.69
CA THR A 204 -17.54 20.26 -29.12
C THR A 204 -16.10 20.51 -28.69
N ALA A 205 -15.83 20.44 -27.39
CA ALA A 205 -14.50 20.63 -26.84
C ALA A 205 -14.01 19.33 -26.21
N LYS A 206 -12.73 18.99 -26.42
CA LYS A 206 -12.10 17.85 -25.76
C LYS A 206 -10.60 18.03 -25.58
N VAL A 207 -10.01 17.28 -24.66
CA VAL A 207 -8.56 17.13 -24.58
C VAL A 207 -8.13 16.18 -25.69
N LYS A 208 -7.35 16.66 -26.66
CA LYS A 208 -6.88 15.85 -27.79
C LYS A 208 -5.52 15.21 -27.49
N ASN A 209 -4.64 15.94 -26.81
CA ASN A 209 -3.35 15.43 -26.36
C ASN A 209 -3.19 15.73 -24.87
N GLN A 210 -3.29 14.70 -24.04
CA GLN A 210 -3.20 14.83 -22.60
C GLN A 210 -1.82 15.34 -22.16
N GLY A 211 -0.73 14.89 -22.78
CA GLY A 211 0.62 15.33 -22.39
C GLY A 211 0.86 16.83 -22.65
N ASP A 212 0.36 17.34 -23.77
CA ASP A 212 0.43 18.77 -24.08
C ASP A 212 -0.47 19.58 -23.13
N PHE A 213 -1.63 19.03 -22.76
CA PHE A 213 -2.56 19.67 -21.83
C PHE A 213 -2.05 19.67 -20.39
N ASP A 214 -1.42 18.59 -19.94
CA ASP A 214 -0.80 18.52 -18.63
C ASP A 214 0.31 19.57 -18.51
N GLN A 215 1.17 19.70 -19.53
CA GLN A 215 2.19 20.74 -19.59
C GLN A 215 1.56 22.15 -19.59
N PHE A 216 0.50 22.36 -20.39
CA PHE A 216 -0.22 23.64 -20.41
C PHE A 216 -0.80 23.99 -19.04
N MET A 217 -1.39 23.03 -18.34
CA MET A 217 -1.90 23.17 -16.99
C MET A 217 -0.77 23.48 -15.99
N GLU A 218 0.42 22.85 -16.11
CA GLU A 218 1.56 23.18 -15.22
C GLU A 218 2.08 24.59 -15.42
N ASP A 219 2.10 25.08 -16.65
CA ASP A 219 2.65 26.38 -16.98
C ASP A 219 1.67 27.54 -16.72
N ASN A 220 0.36 27.28 -16.75
CA ASN A 220 -0.66 28.34 -16.76
C ASN A 220 -1.70 28.26 -15.64
N TYR A 221 -1.86 27.14 -14.93
CA TYR A 221 -2.86 27.05 -13.86
C TYR A 221 -2.38 27.73 -12.58
N ASP A 222 -3.11 28.75 -12.13
CA ASP A 222 -2.88 29.46 -10.87
C ASP A 222 -3.90 29.00 -9.80
N PRO A 223 -3.46 28.30 -8.73
CA PRO A 223 -4.34 27.88 -7.64
C PRO A 223 -4.77 29.03 -6.70
N GLU A 224 -4.03 30.15 -6.68
CA GLU A 224 -4.29 31.31 -5.81
C GLU A 224 -5.25 32.30 -6.48
N ASN A 225 -5.20 32.41 -7.82
CA ASN A 225 -6.02 33.33 -8.61
C ASN A 225 -6.90 32.59 -9.65
N PRO A 226 -8.07 32.04 -9.25
CA PRO A 226 -8.93 31.27 -10.16
C PRO A 226 -9.39 32.03 -11.41
N SER A 227 -9.43 33.36 -11.39
CA SER A 227 -9.79 34.17 -12.56
C SER A 227 -8.75 34.14 -13.67
N GLU A 228 -7.48 33.84 -13.34
CA GLU A 228 -6.39 33.74 -14.32
C GLU A 228 -6.45 32.43 -15.13
N ASN A 229 -7.27 31.47 -14.70
CA ASN A 229 -7.43 30.17 -15.33
C ASN A 229 -8.49 30.16 -16.45
N ASN A 230 -9.02 31.33 -16.79
CA ASN A 230 -10.09 31.50 -17.77
C ASN A 230 -9.54 32.07 -19.08
N TYR A 231 -9.98 31.49 -20.19
CA TYR A 231 -9.65 31.88 -21.54
C TYR A 231 -10.91 32.12 -22.35
N LEU A 232 -10.83 33.07 -23.28
CA LEU A 232 -11.95 33.42 -24.15
C LEU A 232 -11.59 33.12 -25.60
N LEU A 233 -12.25 32.15 -26.20
CA LEU A 233 -12.18 31.89 -27.64
C LEU A 233 -13.27 32.70 -28.34
N THR A 234 -12.88 33.62 -29.21
CA THR A 234 -13.79 34.43 -30.03
C THR A 234 -13.54 34.18 -31.51
N THR A 235 -14.60 33.93 -32.29
CA THR A 235 -14.52 33.89 -33.76
C THR A 235 -15.01 35.19 -34.37
N PHE A 236 -14.33 35.66 -35.41
CA PHE A 236 -14.61 36.91 -36.11
C PHE A 236 -14.85 36.65 -37.60
N PRO A 237 -15.83 37.33 -38.23
CA PRO A 237 -15.98 37.27 -39.68
C PRO A 237 -14.77 37.91 -40.36
N ILE A 238 -14.40 37.41 -41.55
CA ILE A 238 -13.42 38.11 -42.38
C ILE A 238 -14.07 39.41 -42.84
N ASN A 239 -13.56 40.56 -42.40
CA ASN A 239 -13.87 41.84 -43.02
C ASN A 239 -13.26 41.87 -44.42
N ILE A 240 -14.00 41.37 -45.40
CA ILE A 240 -13.71 41.65 -46.80
C ILE A 240 -14.16 43.10 -47.02
N ASP A 241 -13.20 43.99 -47.25
CA ASP A 241 -13.47 45.34 -47.73
C ASP A 241 -14.03 45.20 -49.17
N LEU A 242 -15.35 45.00 -49.25
CA LEU A 242 -16.11 44.72 -50.47
C LEU A 242 -16.04 45.86 -51.51
N GLU A 243 -15.44 47.01 -51.16
CA GLU A 243 -15.21 48.12 -52.08
C GLU A 243 -14.02 47.90 -53.02
N SER A 244 -13.17 46.88 -52.80
CA SER A 244 -11.92 46.70 -53.57
C SER A 244 -11.85 45.46 -54.48
N VAL A 245 -12.90 44.63 -54.51
CA VAL A 245 -12.93 43.43 -55.35
C VAL A 245 -13.92 43.61 -56.50
N GLU A 246 -13.45 44.11 -57.64
CA GLU A 246 -14.19 43.96 -58.89
C GLU A 246 -14.31 42.46 -59.21
N GLY A 247 -15.51 41.90 -59.04
CA GLY A 247 -15.85 40.55 -59.51
C GLY A 247 -16.58 39.62 -58.55
N PHE A 248 -16.94 40.04 -57.33
CA PHE A 248 -17.81 39.20 -56.49
C PHE A 248 -19.27 39.35 -56.93
N ILE A 249 -19.80 38.32 -57.62
CA ILE A 249 -21.24 38.16 -57.80
C ILE A 249 -21.75 37.56 -56.49
N SER A 250 -22.46 38.34 -55.68
CA SER A 250 -23.37 37.75 -54.68
C SER A 250 -24.43 37.00 -55.46
N ASP A 251 -24.36 35.68 -55.50
CA ASP A 251 -25.41 34.89 -56.12
C ASP A 251 -26.64 34.88 -55.21
N SER A 252 -27.43 35.95 -55.29
CA SER A 252 -28.71 36.11 -54.61
C SER A 252 -29.82 35.26 -55.22
N SER A 253 -29.53 34.34 -56.15
CA SER A 253 -30.56 33.58 -56.88
C SER A 253 -31.22 32.44 -56.09
N PHE A 254 -30.69 32.08 -54.91
CA PHE A 254 -31.19 30.92 -54.14
C PHE A 254 -32.05 31.24 -52.92
N THR A 255 -32.31 32.51 -52.64
CA THR A 255 -32.99 32.95 -51.40
C THR A 255 -34.46 32.50 -51.27
N ASN A 256 -35.05 31.88 -52.30
CA ASN A 256 -36.42 31.36 -52.27
C ASN A 256 -36.62 29.98 -52.92
N SER A 257 -35.55 29.22 -53.21
CA SER A 257 -35.70 27.87 -53.77
C SER A 257 -36.15 26.87 -52.69
N ASN A 258 -37.15 26.04 -53.00
CA ASN A 258 -37.64 24.94 -52.16
C ASN A 258 -37.18 23.57 -52.67
N ASP A 259 -36.22 23.55 -53.61
CA ASP A 259 -35.72 22.31 -54.15
C ASP A 259 -34.94 21.54 -53.08
N LYS A 260 -35.10 20.22 -53.02
CA LYS A 260 -34.48 19.41 -51.94
C LYS A 260 -32.96 19.49 -51.99
N ALA A 261 -32.36 19.61 -53.17
CA ALA A 261 -30.92 19.84 -53.35
C ALA A 261 -30.46 21.22 -52.84
N ASP A 262 -31.33 22.24 -52.90
CA ASP A 262 -31.04 23.58 -52.37
C ASP A 262 -31.27 23.65 -50.86
N GLN A 263 -32.25 22.90 -50.34
CA GLN A 263 -32.44 22.71 -48.90
C GLN A 263 -31.32 21.85 -48.28
N ASP A 264 -30.85 20.81 -48.98
CA ASP A 264 -29.71 19.99 -48.56
C ASP A 264 -28.40 20.79 -48.63
N ARG A 265 -28.24 21.70 -49.61
CA ARG A 265 -27.14 22.68 -49.64
C ARG A 265 -27.20 23.70 -48.49
N ARG A 266 -28.38 24.14 -48.07
CA ARG A 266 -28.55 24.98 -46.86
C ARG A 266 -28.30 24.22 -45.56
N ARG A 267 -28.56 22.91 -45.52
CA ARG A 267 -28.24 22.03 -44.37
C ARG A 267 -26.75 21.65 -44.28
N ALA A 268 -25.95 22.03 -45.28
CA ALA A 268 -24.51 21.79 -45.35
C ALA A 268 -23.70 23.09 -45.28
N PHE A 269 -24.18 24.10 -44.55
CA PHE A 269 -23.37 25.28 -44.22
C PHE A 269 -22.29 24.88 -43.21
N ASP A 270 -21.16 24.37 -43.71
CA ASP A 270 -19.86 24.66 -43.10
C ASP A 270 -19.73 26.19 -43.17
N GLY A 271 -20.03 26.87 -42.05
CA GLY A 271 -20.14 28.32 -41.93
C GLY A 271 -19.01 29.13 -42.59
N GLU A 272 -19.28 30.40 -42.86
CA GLU A 272 -18.36 31.29 -43.57
C GLU A 272 -16.96 31.31 -42.93
N PRO A 273 -15.88 31.33 -43.74
CA PRO A 273 -14.53 31.42 -43.20
C PRO A 273 -14.36 32.71 -42.40
N GLY A 274 -13.67 32.58 -41.28
CA GLY A 274 -13.45 33.64 -40.31
C GLY A 274 -11.99 33.70 -39.86
N THR A 275 -11.74 34.44 -38.80
CA THR A 275 -10.55 34.31 -37.96
C THR A 275 -10.97 33.97 -36.54
N TYR A 276 -10.06 33.45 -35.72
CA TYR A 276 -10.30 33.28 -34.28
C TYR A 276 -9.16 33.91 -33.48
N SER A 277 -9.49 34.31 -32.25
CA SER A 277 -8.53 34.72 -31.24
C SER A 277 -8.89 34.08 -29.91
N ILE A 278 -7.88 33.57 -29.21
CA ILE A 278 -7.99 33.11 -27.83
C ILE A 278 -7.24 34.10 -26.96
N THR A 279 -7.92 34.67 -25.97
CA THR A 279 -7.32 35.60 -25.01
C THR A 279 -7.30 35.01 -23.60
N ASN A 280 -6.28 35.33 -22.81
CA ASN A 280 -6.28 35.06 -21.37
C ASN A 280 -7.15 36.09 -20.60
N SER A 281 -7.28 35.88 -19.30
CA SER A 281 -7.86 36.79 -18.30
C SER A 281 -7.36 38.25 -18.39
N ALA A 282 -6.09 38.45 -18.72
CA ALA A 282 -5.47 39.77 -18.89
C ALA A 282 -5.79 40.44 -20.25
N GLY A 283 -6.50 39.74 -21.15
CA GLY A 283 -6.84 40.19 -22.50
C GLY A 283 -5.70 40.05 -23.52
N GLU A 284 -4.62 39.35 -23.16
CA GLU A 284 -3.52 39.06 -24.07
C GLU A 284 -3.89 37.89 -25.00
N VAL A 285 -3.58 38.03 -26.28
CA VAL A 285 -3.84 36.98 -27.28
C VAL A 285 -2.81 35.86 -27.12
N VAL A 286 -3.26 34.69 -26.67
CA VAL A 286 -2.42 33.49 -26.50
C VAL A 286 -2.37 32.63 -27.75
N SER A 287 -3.39 32.69 -28.61
CA SER A 287 -3.44 31.98 -29.89
C SER A 287 -4.40 32.68 -30.85
N SER A 288 -4.08 32.69 -32.14
CA SER A 288 -4.95 33.25 -33.18
C SER A 288 -4.71 32.56 -34.52
N GLY A 289 -5.71 32.55 -35.39
CA GLY A 289 -5.56 31.99 -36.73
C GLY A 289 -6.83 32.05 -37.56
N ASP A 290 -6.84 31.29 -38.66
CA ASP A 290 -8.01 31.18 -39.52
C ASP A 290 -9.08 30.28 -38.90
N TYR A 291 -10.33 30.71 -38.96
CA TYR A 291 -11.49 29.92 -38.59
C TYR A 291 -12.12 29.32 -39.84
N THR A 292 -12.29 28.00 -39.84
CA THR A 292 -13.18 27.31 -40.77
C THR A 292 -14.14 26.50 -39.92
N ALA A 293 -15.44 26.65 -40.15
CA ALA A 293 -16.44 25.87 -39.45
C ALA A 293 -16.13 24.37 -39.56
N GLY A 294 -16.19 23.66 -38.44
CA GLY A 294 -15.90 22.23 -38.39
C GLY A 294 -14.41 21.86 -38.53
N LYS A 295 -13.47 22.82 -38.56
CA LYS A 295 -12.05 22.53 -38.31
C LYS A 295 -11.72 22.75 -36.83
N PRO A 296 -10.97 21.82 -36.21
CA PRO A 296 -10.59 21.95 -34.81
C PRO A 296 -9.60 23.11 -34.61
N ILE A 297 -9.90 23.97 -33.64
CA ILE A 297 -9.01 24.98 -33.10
C ILE A 297 -8.26 24.35 -31.93
N SER A 298 -6.94 24.48 -31.89
CA SER A 298 -6.12 23.86 -30.84
C SER A 298 -5.48 24.90 -29.92
N LEU A 299 -5.44 24.61 -28.62
CA LEU A 299 -4.72 25.38 -27.62
C LEU A 299 -4.16 24.43 -26.57
N GLY A 300 -2.83 24.39 -26.39
CA GLY A 300 -2.22 23.65 -25.28
C GLY A 300 -2.77 22.23 -25.08
N GLY A 301 -2.88 21.42 -26.13
CA GLY A 301 -3.43 20.06 -26.07
C GLY A 301 -4.97 19.94 -26.13
N MET A 302 -5.71 21.03 -25.89
CA MET A 302 -7.16 21.11 -26.08
C MET A 302 -7.52 21.27 -27.55
N SER A 303 -8.71 20.79 -27.92
CA SER A 303 -9.28 20.88 -29.26
C SER A 303 -10.73 21.34 -29.18
N PHE A 304 -11.04 22.44 -29.88
CA PHE A 304 -12.37 23.05 -29.95
C PHE A 304 -12.89 22.94 -31.38
N LEU A 305 -13.97 22.18 -31.56
CA LEU A 305 -14.68 22.07 -32.83
C LEU A 305 -15.90 22.99 -32.77
N VAL A 306 -15.80 24.13 -33.45
CA VAL A 306 -16.90 25.09 -33.57
C VAL A 306 -17.52 24.95 -34.95
N ARG A 307 -18.83 24.69 -35.01
CA ARG A 307 -19.60 24.57 -36.25
C ARG A 307 -20.68 25.64 -36.29
N GLY A 308 -20.55 26.57 -37.23
CA GLY A 308 -21.53 27.63 -37.49
C GLY A 308 -20.86 28.92 -37.99
N GLU A 309 -21.62 30.00 -38.08
CA GLU A 309 -21.11 31.29 -38.56
C GLU A 309 -20.11 31.93 -37.57
N PRO A 310 -19.13 32.73 -38.05
CA PRO A 310 -18.25 33.49 -37.18
C PRO A 310 -19.01 34.49 -36.29
N GLY A 311 -18.55 34.70 -35.06
CA GLY A 311 -19.23 35.51 -34.04
C GLY A 311 -19.50 34.77 -32.73
N ALA A 312 -18.99 33.55 -32.59
CA ALA A 312 -19.10 32.76 -31.38
C ALA A 312 -18.12 33.25 -30.31
N VAL A 313 -18.57 33.21 -29.05
CA VAL A 313 -17.75 33.47 -27.86
C VAL A 313 -17.87 32.26 -26.95
N VAL A 314 -16.74 31.61 -26.69
CA VAL A 314 -16.65 30.40 -25.88
C VAL A 314 -15.76 30.71 -24.67
N ASP A 315 -16.32 30.51 -23.49
CA ASP A 315 -15.57 30.52 -22.24
C ASP A 315 -14.87 29.18 -22.06
N ILE A 316 -13.62 29.21 -21.64
CA ILE A 316 -12.80 28.03 -21.37
C ILE A 316 -12.21 28.22 -19.99
N SER A 317 -12.56 27.35 -19.06
CA SER A 317 -12.07 27.37 -17.68
C SER A 317 -11.25 26.12 -17.43
N LEU A 318 -10.00 26.27 -17.01
CA LEU A 318 -9.18 25.14 -16.56
C LEU A 318 -9.73 24.61 -15.23
N ASP A 319 -10.03 23.31 -15.17
CA ASP A 319 -10.62 22.73 -13.96
C ASP A 319 -9.54 22.53 -12.90
N LYS A 320 -9.94 22.68 -11.63
CA LYS A 320 -9.04 22.44 -10.50
C LYS A 320 -8.55 20.99 -10.51
N PRO A 321 -7.22 20.74 -10.51
CA PRO A 321 -6.69 19.40 -10.35
C PRO A 321 -7.24 18.74 -9.09
N ARG A 322 -7.87 17.57 -9.26
CA ARG A 322 -8.52 16.83 -8.18
C ARG A 322 -7.79 15.52 -7.90
N ARG A 323 -7.96 15.04 -6.67
CA ARG A 323 -7.55 13.70 -6.25
C ARG A 323 -8.78 12.94 -5.81
N ASP A 324 -8.85 11.69 -6.21
CA ASP A 324 -9.98 10.84 -5.88
C ASP A 324 -9.57 9.38 -5.74
N ASN A 325 -10.51 8.59 -5.22
CA ASN A 325 -10.39 7.16 -5.18
C ASN A 325 -10.43 6.57 -6.58
N VAL A 326 -9.51 5.67 -6.90
CA VAL A 326 -9.50 4.95 -8.17
C VAL A 326 -10.80 4.19 -8.44
N LEU A 327 -11.44 3.66 -7.39
CA LEU A 327 -12.74 2.97 -7.53
C LEU A 327 -13.86 3.94 -7.92
N ASN A 328 -13.78 5.21 -7.51
CA ASN A 328 -14.76 6.21 -7.92
C ASN A 328 -14.63 6.52 -9.42
N GLU A 329 -13.41 6.66 -9.93
CA GLU A 329 -13.19 6.91 -11.37
C GLU A 329 -13.64 5.72 -12.25
N ILE A 330 -13.48 4.49 -11.74
CA ILE A 330 -14.01 3.29 -12.39
C ILE A 330 -15.54 3.33 -12.39
N ASN A 331 -16.16 3.59 -11.24
CA ASN A 331 -17.62 3.69 -11.12
C ASN A 331 -18.23 4.80 -11.99
N ASP A 332 -17.57 5.95 -12.08
CA ASP A 332 -18.02 7.06 -12.92
C ASP A 332 -18.01 6.65 -14.41
N THR A 333 -16.99 5.91 -14.84
CA THR A 333 -16.94 5.32 -16.19
C THR A 333 -18.02 4.26 -16.39
N LEU A 334 -18.29 3.40 -15.41
CA LEU A 334 -19.34 2.39 -15.50
C LEU A 334 -20.73 3.02 -15.65
N ALA A 335 -21.00 4.11 -14.93
CA ALA A 335 -22.25 4.86 -15.06
C ALA A 335 -22.45 5.39 -16.49
N ILE A 336 -21.38 5.92 -17.11
CA ILE A 336 -21.40 6.43 -18.49
C ILE A 336 -21.57 5.28 -19.50
N LEU A 337 -20.90 4.14 -19.30
CA LEU A 337 -21.03 2.98 -20.19
C LEU A 337 -22.41 2.31 -20.10
N GLY A 338 -23.03 2.32 -18.93
CA GLY A 338 -24.37 1.78 -18.70
C GLY A 338 -25.50 2.66 -19.24
N ASP A 339 -25.24 3.94 -19.46
CA ASP A 339 -26.21 4.87 -20.05
C ASP A 339 -26.27 4.72 -21.58
N ARG A 340 -27.49 4.55 -22.09
CA ARG A 340 -27.78 4.34 -23.52
C ARG A 340 -27.70 5.62 -24.32
N ASP A 341 -27.84 6.76 -23.65
CA ASP A 341 -27.85 8.08 -24.27
C ASP A 341 -26.44 8.69 -24.32
N SER A 342 -25.45 8.05 -23.67
CA SER A 342 -24.03 8.42 -23.74
C SER A 342 -23.51 8.41 -25.18
N THR A 343 -22.88 9.51 -25.55
CA THR A 343 -22.20 9.67 -26.83
C THR A 343 -20.92 8.83 -26.90
N HIS A 344 -20.37 8.66 -28.11
CA HIS A 344 -19.08 8.00 -28.27
C HIS A 344 -17.97 8.82 -27.60
N GLU A 345 -18.04 10.15 -27.72
CA GLU A 345 -17.09 11.08 -27.16
C GLU A 345 -17.09 11.06 -25.62
N GLU A 346 -18.25 10.98 -24.96
CA GLU A 346 -18.34 10.85 -23.50
C GLU A 346 -17.73 9.54 -23.00
N ARG A 347 -18.00 8.43 -23.69
CA ARG A 347 -17.42 7.11 -23.35
C ARG A 347 -15.91 7.06 -23.60
N GLU A 348 -15.44 7.69 -24.67
CA GLU A 348 -14.01 7.82 -24.97
C GLU A 348 -13.31 8.61 -23.85
N GLN A 349 -13.88 9.75 -23.44
CA GLN A 349 -13.31 10.59 -22.39
C GLN A 349 -13.29 9.88 -21.03
N SER A 350 -14.41 9.27 -20.61
CA SER A 350 -14.47 8.57 -19.32
C SER A 350 -13.47 7.42 -19.24
N PHE A 351 -13.29 6.67 -20.33
CA PHE A 351 -12.25 5.65 -20.44
C PHE A 351 -10.84 6.21 -20.22
N PHE A 352 -10.52 7.36 -20.81
CA PHE A 352 -9.22 8.01 -20.60
C PHE A 352 -9.04 8.45 -19.15
N ASP A 353 -10.11 8.98 -18.54
CA ASP A 353 -10.10 9.41 -17.14
C ASP A 353 -9.83 8.23 -16.20
N ALA A 354 -10.59 7.14 -16.35
CA ALA A 354 -10.39 5.92 -15.56
C ALA A 354 -9.02 5.29 -15.81
N THR A 355 -8.55 5.23 -17.07
CA THR A 355 -7.23 4.67 -17.39
C THR A 355 -6.10 5.48 -16.75
N THR A 356 -6.21 6.81 -16.75
CA THR A 356 -5.23 7.70 -16.11
C THR A 356 -5.21 7.48 -14.60
N SER A 357 -6.39 7.44 -13.98
CA SER A 357 -6.50 7.15 -12.54
C SER A 357 -5.94 5.77 -12.20
N ILE A 358 -6.25 4.73 -13.00
CA ILE A 358 -5.71 3.39 -12.83
C ILE A 358 -4.18 3.40 -12.93
N ASN A 359 -3.59 4.03 -13.94
CA ASN A 359 -2.13 4.07 -14.09
C ASN A 359 -1.46 4.78 -12.90
N ASN A 360 -2.05 5.87 -12.43
CA ASN A 360 -1.57 6.62 -11.27
C ASN A 360 -1.71 5.79 -9.98
N ALA A 361 -2.83 5.11 -9.78
CA ALA A 361 -3.06 4.21 -8.65
C ALA A 361 -2.07 3.03 -8.67
N GLN A 362 -1.85 2.41 -9.83
CA GLN A 362 -0.86 1.35 -9.99
C GLN A 362 0.56 1.83 -9.69
N GLN A 363 0.90 3.10 -10.00
CA GLN A 363 2.18 3.69 -9.59
C GLN A 363 2.29 3.79 -8.07
N MET A 364 1.27 4.34 -7.40
CA MET A 364 1.24 4.44 -5.93
C MET A 364 1.32 3.06 -5.27
N ILE A 365 0.64 2.05 -5.84
CA ILE A 365 0.72 0.66 -5.39
C ILE A 365 2.13 0.10 -5.56
N ARG A 366 2.80 0.32 -6.70
CA ARG A 366 4.19 -0.11 -6.92
C ARG A 366 5.15 0.51 -5.90
N GLU A 367 4.99 1.79 -5.59
CA GLU A 367 5.76 2.47 -4.54
C GLU A 367 5.48 1.86 -3.16
N GLY A 368 4.21 1.58 -2.85
CA GLY A 368 3.78 0.91 -1.63
C GLY A 368 4.45 -0.47 -1.47
N ARG A 369 4.32 -1.33 -2.49
CA ARG A 369 4.94 -2.67 -2.52
C ARG A 369 6.46 -2.62 -2.40
N SER A 370 7.11 -1.68 -3.09
CA SER A 370 8.56 -1.49 -2.96
C SER A 370 8.95 -1.13 -1.52
N SER A 371 8.19 -0.25 -0.86
CA SER A 371 8.41 0.07 0.55
C SER A 371 8.15 -1.14 1.46
N VAL A 372 7.12 -1.95 1.20
CA VAL A 372 6.81 -3.16 1.97
C VAL A 372 7.93 -4.19 1.82
N GLY A 373 8.39 -4.45 0.60
CA GLY A 373 9.52 -5.35 0.32
C GLY A 373 10.81 -4.92 1.02
N ALA A 374 11.11 -3.62 1.06
CA ALA A 374 12.26 -3.11 1.82
C ALA A 374 12.15 -3.41 3.33
N ARG A 375 10.94 -3.30 3.90
CA ARG A 375 10.69 -3.60 5.32
C ARG A 375 10.77 -5.10 5.61
N LEU A 376 10.27 -5.95 4.71
CA LEU A 376 10.40 -7.41 4.81
C LEU A 376 11.87 -7.84 4.80
N ASN A 377 12.70 -7.27 3.94
CA ASN A 377 14.15 -7.55 3.95
C ASN A 377 14.80 -7.19 5.28
N ILE A 378 14.47 -6.02 5.85
CA ILE A 378 14.98 -5.60 7.16
C ILE A 378 14.54 -6.57 8.27
N LEU A 379 13.30 -7.05 8.23
CA LEU A 379 12.77 -8.00 9.20
C LEU A 379 13.48 -9.36 9.11
N GLN A 380 13.70 -9.86 7.88
CA GLN A 380 14.45 -11.09 7.64
C GLN A 380 15.89 -10.99 8.18
N ASP A 381 16.60 -9.90 7.87
CA ASP A 381 17.96 -9.67 8.38
C ASP A 381 17.99 -9.63 9.91
N ARG A 382 16.96 -9.07 10.55
CA ARG A 382 16.85 -9.03 12.01
C ARG A 382 16.51 -10.38 12.62
N GLU A 383 15.67 -11.19 11.98
CA GLU A 383 15.39 -12.56 12.42
C GLU A 383 16.64 -13.44 12.37
N ASP A 384 17.42 -13.34 11.30
CA ASP A 384 18.68 -14.07 11.15
C ASP A 384 19.71 -13.63 12.22
N PHE A 385 19.82 -12.33 12.47
CA PHE A 385 20.67 -11.78 13.53
C PHE A 385 20.25 -12.26 14.92
N SER A 386 18.95 -12.25 15.21
CA SER A 386 18.40 -12.74 16.48
C SER A 386 18.73 -14.23 16.67
N SER A 387 18.45 -15.05 15.66
CA SER A 387 18.73 -16.49 15.66
C SER A 387 20.20 -16.81 15.92
N ALA A 388 21.12 -16.08 15.25
CA ALA A 388 22.55 -16.23 15.45
C ALA A 388 22.99 -15.86 16.88
N ASN A 389 22.43 -14.79 17.45
CA ASN A 389 22.75 -14.38 18.82
C ASN A 389 22.16 -15.31 19.88
N GLN A 390 20.97 -15.86 19.66
CA GLN A 390 20.40 -16.88 20.55
C GLN A 390 21.29 -18.13 20.58
N LEU A 391 21.81 -18.56 19.43
CA LEU A 391 22.78 -19.66 19.35
C LEU A 391 24.08 -19.30 20.07
N SER A 392 24.62 -18.09 19.84
CA SER A 392 25.82 -17.61 20.51
C SER A 392 25.67 -17.60 22.04
N ASN A 393 24.52 -17.12 22.54
CA ASN A 393 24.19 -17.14 23.96
C ASN A 393 24.09 -18.57 24.50
N ALA A 394 23.48 -19.50 23.75
CA ALA A 394 23.38 -20.91 24.15
C ALA A 394 24.77 -21.57 24.25
N VAL A 395 25.66 -21.32 23.29
CA VAL A 395 27.05 -21.81 23.32
C VAL A 395 27.83 -21.19 24.48
N ALA A 396 27.63 -19.91 24.78
CA ALA A 396 28.26 -19.25 25.93
C ALA A 396 27.78 -19.86 27.25
N GLN A 397 26.48 -20.11 27.39
CA GLN A 397 25.91 -20.78 28.56
C GLN A 397 26.47 -22.19 28.76
N ASP A 398 26.57 -22.97 27.68
CA ASP A 398 27.17 -24.31 27.71
C ASP A 398 28.66 -24.28 28.08
N ARG A 399 29.43 -23.30 27.58
CA ARG A 399 30.84 -23.13 27.99
C ARG A 399 31.01 -22.74 29.46
N ILE A 400 30.03 -22.05 30.05
CA ILE A 400 30.10 -21.57 31.44
C ILE A 400 29.62 -22.63 32.43
N GLY A 401 28.57 -23.37 32.08
CA GLY A 401 27.88 -24.27 32.99
C GLY A 401 27.47 -25.61 32.37
N GLY A 402 27.95 -25.97 31.20
CA GLY A 402 27.73 -27.28 30.58
C GLY A 402 28.40 -28.39 31.38
N LEU A 403 27.70 -29.51 31.54
CA LEU A 403 28.19 -30.68 32.26
C LEU A 403 28.73 -31.72 31.27
N ASP A 404 29.95 -32.22 31.49
CA ASP A 404 30.39 -33.48 30.85
C ASP A 404 29.65 -34.64 31.51
N VAL A 405 28.53 -35.05 30.91
CA VAL A 405 27.66 -36.10 31.44
C VAL A 405 28.39 -37.43 31.60
N ALA A 406 29.36 -37.75 30.73
CA ALA A 406 30.10 -39.00 30.80
C ALA A 406 31.08 -39.01 32.00
N ALA A 407 31.80 -37.92 32.19
CA ALA A 407 32.66 -37.75 33.36
C ALA A 407 31.83 -37.71 34.66
N ALA A 408 30.72 -36.97 34.66
CA ALA A 408 29.83 -36.84 35.81
C ALA A 408 29.17 -38.16 36.20
N ALA A 409 28.72 -38.97 35.23
CA ALA A 409 28.17 -40.30 35.48
C ALA A 409 29.22 -41.24 36.11
N THR A 410 30.46 -41.16 35.64
CA THR A 410 31.58 -41.92 36.22
C THR A 410 31.85 -41.49 37.67
N GLU A 411 31.85 -40.18 37.93
CA GLU A 411 32.04 -39.64 39.27
C GLU A 411 30.88 -40.03 40.22
N LEU A 412 29.64 -40.01 39.73
CA LEU A 412 28.46 -40.46 40.49
C LEU A 412 28.61 -41.93 40.90
N ALA A 413 28.98 -42.82 39.97
CA ALA A 413 29.20 -44.24 40.26
C ALA A 413 30.30 -44.44 41.31
N MET A 414 31.39 -43.66 41.24
CA MET A 414 32.45 -43.68 42.26
C MET A 414 31.93 -43.21 43.63
N LYS A 415 31.12 -42.15 43.69
CA LYS A 415 30.51 -41.64 44.93
C LYS A 415 29.57 -42.67 45.57
N GLU A 416 28.74 -43.33 44.77
CA GLU A 416 27.85 -44.41 45.23
C GLU A 416 28.64 -45.61 45.77
N ALA A 417 29.69 -46.03 45.06
CA ALA A 417 30.58 -47.10 45.52
C ALA A 417 31.28 -46.74 46.84
N ALA A 418 31.77 -45.51 46.98
CA ALA A 418 32.41 -45.01 48.19
C ALA A 418 31.44 -44.91 49.37
N LEU A 419 30.20 -44.48 49.14
CA LEU A 419 29.14 -44.48 50.15
C LEU A 419 28.85 -45.91 50.62
N SER A 420 28.68 -46.86 49.70
CA SER A 420 28.46 -48.27 50.03
C SER A 420 29.61 -48.86 50.86
N ALA A 421 30.85 -48.55 50.49
CA ALA A 421 32.04 -48.96 51.24
C ALA A 421 32.05 -48.34 52.66
N SER A 422 31.73 -47.05 52.78
CA SER A 422 31.66 -46.34 54.07
C SER A 422 30.57 -46.90 54.98
N GLN A 423 29.41 -47.25 54.43
CA GLN A 423 28.33 -47.93 55.17
C GLN A 423 28.77 -49.31 55.68
N LYS A 424 29.53 -50.08 54.88
CA LYS A 424 30.10 -51.39 55.30
C LYS A 424 31.16 -51.23 56.41
N VAL A 425 32.00 -50.21 56.34
CA VAL A 425 33.00 -49.92 57.39
C VAL A 425 32.29 -49.48 58.68
N PHE A 426 31.28 -48.61 58.56
CA PHE A 426 30.47 -48.17 59.69
C PHE A 426 29.75 -49.33 60.38
N SER A 427 29.14 -50.24 59.64
CA SER A 427 28.47 -51.42 60.23
C SER A 427 29.46 -52.34 60.93
N ARG A 428 30.67 -52.53 60.39
CA ARG A 428 31.75 -53.29 61.05
C ARG A 428 32.23 -52.63 62.36
N ILE A 429 32.45 -51.32 62.36
CA ILE A 429 32.87 -50.57 63.56
C ILE A 429 31.76 -50.56 64.61
N SER A 430 30.50 -50.40 64.19
CA SER A 430 29.33 -50.46 65.06
C SER A 430 29.22 -51.84 65.75
N ASN A 431 29.44 -52.93 65.00
CA ASN A 431 29.42 -54.28 65.55
C ASN A 431 30.59 -54.55 66.51
N LEU A 432 31.81 -54.10 66.20
CA LEU A 432 32.98 -54.23 67.09
C LEU A 432 32.86 -53.42 68.39
N SER A 433 32.21 -52.25 68.33
CA SER A 433 31.90 -51.43 69.52
C SER A 433 30.92 -52.14 70.46
N LEU A 434 29.91 -52.81 69.92
CA LEU A 434 28.92 -53.59 70.68
C LEU A 434 29.53 -54.82 71.34
N PHE A 435 30.47 -55.50 70.68
CA PHE A 435 31.21 -56.62 71.25
C PHE A 435 32.22 -56.21 72.34
N ASN A 436 32.74 -54.98 72.35
CA ASN A 436 33.57 -54.43 73.42
C ASN A 436 32.78 -53.79 74.59
N GLN A 437 31.45 -53.70 74.46
CA GLN A 437 30.54 -53.21 75.51
C GLN A 437 29.83 -54.33 76.28
N MET A 438 29.84 -55.56 75.76
CA MET A 438 29.58 -56.79 76.50
C MET A 438 30.86 -57.22 77.22
#